data_AF-A0A521TIF0-F1
#
_entry.id   AF-A0A521TIF0-F1
#
_cell.length_a   1.000
_cell.length_b   1.000
_cell.length_c   1.000
_cell.angle_alpha   90.00
_cell.angle_beta   90.00
_cell.angle_gamma   90.00
#
_symmetry.space_group_name_H-M   'P 1'
#
loop_
_entity.id
_entity.type
_entity.pdbx_description
1 polymer ?
#
loop_
_entity_poly.entity_id
_entity_poly.type
_entity_poly.pdbx_seq_one_letter_code
_entity_poly.pdbx_strand_id
1 'polypeptide(L)'
;MRPIEWLKTNQPALALILSLASFVVALGSLAVVVFREFIQGPRLDAKITQVNLMRLGDGGKTELLVEMLADDLLSPLPTPSARTVSTAHPSITAARDREHLLIAIRDAARTARVAYDPPVDLIKRYIGHRSFFPSFYVPLIVTNTGARVGHVASLVLVVTDTTTPTSRWAFPAFVEVNVPVLLDRTRPHNDIERTKGIFSGLAVPPRGSVSTDPLFLPQHDASNTIISRQNLPPGSYTFAVFGYSPDNVLLFRTQAIKYELKADRLVEMFKGSDSVDFVLLEKHIADAVSR
;
A
#
# COMPACT_ATOMS: atom_id res chain seq x y z
N MET A 1 -63.67 37.47 -28.81
CA MET A 1 -63.67 35.99 -28.76
C MET A 1 -63.67 35.59 -27.30
N ARG A 2 -64.66 34.80 -26.83
CA ARG A 2 -64.66 34.37 -25.43
C ARG A 2 -63.48 33.39 -25.21
N PRO A 3 -62.77 33.42 -24.07
CA PRO A 3 -61.58 32.58 -23.85
C PRO A 3 -61.86 31.07 -24.01
N ILE A 4 -63.10 30.63 -23.77
CA ILE A 4 -63.57 29.25 -23.94
C ILE A 4 -63.66 28.84 -25.42
N GLU A 5 -64.03 29.76 -26.31
CA GLU A 5 -64.13 29.49 -27.75
C GLU A 5 -62.74 29.43 -28.39
N TRP A 6 -61.81 30.28 -27.95
CA TRP A 6 -60.41 30.23 -28.39
C TRP A 6 -59.72 28.90 -27.98
N LEU A 7 -59.99 28.40 -26.77
CA LEU A 7 -59.50 27.11 -26.30
C LEU A 7 -60.07 25.94 -27.11
N LYS A 8 -61.36 25.96 -27.47
CA LYS A 8 -61.97 24.92 -28.32
C LYS A 8 -61.40 24.88 -29.73
N THR A 9 -61.13 26.04 -30.34
CA THR A 9 -60.58 26.10 -31.70
C THR A 9 -59.09 25.72 -31.74
N ASN A 10 -58.34 26.00 -30.69
CA ASN A 10 -56.89 25.72 -30.61
C ASN A 10 -56.53 24.44 -29.83
N GLN A 11 -57.52 23.73 -29.28
CA GLN A 11 -57.36 22.43 -28.61
C GLN A 11 -56.52 21.41 -29.39
N PRO A 12 -56.71 21.19 -30.70
CA PRO A 12 -55.89 20.24 -31.45
C PRO A 12 -54.43 20.73 -31.61
N ALA A 13 -54.22 22.04 -31.78
CA ALA A 13 -52.89 22.62 -31.88
C ALA A 13 -52.13 22.53 -30.53
N LEU A 14 -52.81 22.80 -29.42
CA LEU A 14 -52.26 22.64 -28.07
C LEU A 14 -51.96 21.17 -27.74
N ALA A 15 -52.84 20.25 -28.11
CA ALA A 15 -52.62 18.81 -27.94
C ALA A 15 -51.41 18.33 -28.76
N LEU A 16 -51.24 18.83 -30.00
CA LEU A 16 -50.09 18.55 -30.83
C LEU A 16 -48.80 19.06 -30.18
N ILE A 17 -48.76 20.32 -29.73
CA ILE A 17 -47.57 20.92 -29.08
C ILE A 17 -47.21 20.16 -27.80
N LEU A 18 -48.18 19.82 -26.96
CA LEU A 18 -47.95 19.05 -25.74
C LEU A 18 -47.46 17.63 -26.04
N SER A 19 -48.00 16.98 -27.07
CA SER A 19 -47.53 15.66 -27.52
C SER A 19 -46.11 15.72 -28.05
N LEU A 20 -45.77 16.75 -28.83
CA LEU A 20 -44.44 16.95 -29.39
C LEU A 20 -43.41 17.27 -28.29
N ALA A 21 -43.77 18.11 -27.32
CA ALA A 21 -42.95 18.39 -26.14
C ALA A 21 -42.72 17.13 -25.30
N SER A 22 -43.78 16.34 -25.06
CA SER A 22 -43.69 15.07 -24.32
C SER A 22 -42.80 14.06 -25.07
N PHE A 23 -42.92 13.98 -26.40
CA PHE A 23 -42.08 13.14 -27.24
C PHE A 23 -40.60 13.54 -27.16
N VAL A 24 -40.29 14.84 -27.23
CA VAL A 24 -38.91 15.34 -27.10
C VAL A 24 -38.33 15.04 -25.73
N VAL A 25 -39.10 15.21 -24.66
CA VAL A 25 -38.68 14.87 -23.28
C VAL A 25 -38.44 13.37 -23.13
N ALA A 26 -39.33 12.54 -23.68
CA ALA A 26 -39.18 11.08 -23.66
C ALA A 26 -37.95 10.62 -24.45
N LEU A 27 -37.72 11.18 -25.64
CA LEU A 27 -36.56 10.90 -26.47
C LEU A 27 -35.25 11.33 -25.78
N GLY A 28 -35.24 12.52 -25.16
CA GLY A 28 -34.11 13.01 -24.38
C GLY A 28 -33.81 12.11 -23.18
N SER A 29 -34.85 11.67 -22.47
CA SER A 29 -34.72 10.76 -21.33
C SER A 29 -34.21 9.38 -21.77
N LEU A 30 -34.73 8.84 -22.87
CA LEU A 30 -34.25 7.60 -23.47
C LEU A 30 -32.77 7.71 -23.89
N ALA A 31 -32.38 8.80 -24.55
CA ALA A 31 -31.00 9.03 -24.95
C ALA A 31 -30.05 9.09 -23.74
N VAL A 32 -30.47 9.73 -22.64
CA VAL A 32 -29.71 9.77 -21.39
C VAL A 32 -29.58 8.39 -20.76
N VAL A 33 -30.65 7.61 -20.72
CA VAL A 33 -30.63 6.23 -20.21
C VAL A 33 -29.73 5.35 -21.07
N VAL A 34 -29.87 5.43 -22.40
CA VAL A 34 -29.04 4.66 -23.34
C VAL A 34 -27.57 5.02 -23.17
N PHE A 35 -27.25 6.31 -23.08
CA PHE A 35 -25.89 6.76 -22.87
C PHE A 35 -25.33 6.28 -21.52
N ARG A 36 -26.07 6.44 -20.42
CA ARG A 36 -25.60 6.05 -19.08
C ARG A 36 -25.46 4.54 -18.89
N GLU A 37 -26.38 3.76 -19.45
CA GLU A 37 -26.37 2.30 -19.27
C GLU A 37 -25.46 1.59 -20.27
N PHE A 38 -25.42 2.06 -21.52
CA PHE A 38 -24.76 1.31 -22.59
C PHE A 38 -23.48 1.97 -23.11
N ILE A 39 -23.29 3.28 -22.97
CA ILE A 39 -22.13 3.97 -23.56
C ILE A 39 -21.13 4.40 -22.48
N GLN A 40 -21.61 4.86 -21.33
CA GLN A 40 -20.76 5.31 -20.24
C GLN A 40 -19.97 4.12 -19.68
N GLY A 41 -18.65 4.26 -19.69
CA GLY A 41 -17.72 3.29 -19.11
C GLY A 41 -17.88 3.15 -17.58
N PRO A 42 -17.05 2.32 -16.95
CA PRO A 42 -17.03 2.25 -15.48
C PRO A 42 -16.70 3.63 -14.90
N ARG A 43 -17.34 3.97 -13.79
CA ARG A 43 -17.04 5.20 -13.05
C ARG A 43 -16.60 4.82 -11.65
N LEU A 44 -15.30 4.63 -11.53
CA LEU A 44 -14.67 4.20 -10.28
C LEU A 44 -14.32 5.40 -9.40
N ASP A 45 -14.65 5.29 -8.14
CA ASP A 45 -14.15 6.13 -7.06
C ASP A 45 -13.52 5.22 -6.01
N ALA A 46 -12.50 5.71 -5.31
CA ALA A 46 -11.80 4.89 -4.32
C ALA A 46 -11.40 5.71 -3.10
N LYS A 47 -11.43 5.05 -1.94
CA LYS A 47 -11.08 5.65 -0.66
C LYS A 47 -10.06 4.81 0.07
N ILE A 48 -8.97 5.44 0.48
CA ILE A 48 -8.03 4.89 1.44
C ILE A 48 -8.68 5.01 2.83
N THR A 49 -8.70 3.92 3.59
CA THR A 49 -9.22 3.93 4.97
C THR A 49 -8.11 4.21 5.98
N GLN A 50 -6.93 3.63 5.77
CA GLN A 50 -5.77 3.75 6.62
C GLN A 50 -4.47 3.52 5.83
N VAL A 51 -3.35 3.99 6.38
CA VAL A 51 -2.01 3.74 5.85
C VAL A 51 -1.18 3.12 6.97
N ASN A 52 -0.84 1.86 6.81
CA ASN A 52 -0.06 1.10 7.79
C ASN A 52 1.34 0.87 7.25
N LEU A 53 2.34 1.31 8.01
CA LEU A 53 3.74 1.01 7.72
C LEU A 53 4.00 -0.45 8.09
N MET A 54 4.47 -1.23 7.12
CA MET A 54 4.77 -2.64 7.28
C MET A 54 6.21 -2.82 7.77
N ARG A 55 6.48 -4.02 8.29
CA ARG A 55 7.81 -4.41 8.78
C ARG A 55 8.81 -4.47 7.65
N LEU A 56 10.08 -4.37 8.04
CA LEU A 56 11.14 -4.65 7.10
C LEU A 56 11.20 -6.16 6.85
N GLY A 57 11.09 -6.57 5.58
CA GLY A 57 11.13 -7.97 5.19
C GLY A 57 12.45 -8.65 5.57
N ASP A 58 12.38 -9.96 5.85
CA ASP A 58 13.48 -10.75 6.43
C ASP A 58 14.79 -10.69 5.62
N GLY A 59 14.71 -10.66 4.29
CA GLY A 59 15.89 -10.58 3.43
C GLY A 59 16.69 -9.29 3.66
N GLY A 60 16.02 -8.14 3.57
CA GLY A 60 16.65 -6.83 3.80
C GLY A 60 17.09 -6.65 5.26
N LYS A 61 16.27 -7.12 6.22
CA LYS A 61 16.60 -7.09 7.64
C LYS A 61 17.85 -7.92 7.97
N THR A 62 17.99 -9.10 7.39
CA THR A 62 19.15 -9.96 7.61
C THR A 62 20.42 -9.31 7.07
N GLU A 63 20.38 -8.74 5.86
CA GLU A 63 21.53 -8.01 5.29
C GLU A 63 21.95 -6.84 6.20
N LEU A 64 20.97 -6.05 6.67
CA LEU A 64 21.23 -4.95 7.60
C LEU A 64 21.80 -5.42 8.93
N LEU A 65 21.30 -6.50 9.52
CA LEU A 65 21.81 -7.03 10.78
C LEU A 65 23.27 -7.46 10.66
N VAL A 66 23.66 -8.05 9.53
CA VAL A 66 25.04 -8.42 9.23
C VAL A 66 25.93 -7.17 9.14
N GLU A 67 25.48 -6.14 8.42
CA GLU A 67 26.22 -4.88 8.31
C GLU A 67 26.32 -4.12 9.64
N MET A 68 25.22 -4.03 10.39
CA MET A 68 25.17 -3.41 11.70
C MET A 68 26.07 -4.14 12.71
N LEU A 69 26.09 -5.47 12.70
CA LEU A 69 26.96 -6.24 13.60
C LEU A 69 28.43 -5.97 13.28
N ALA A 70 28.79 -5.93 12.00
CA ALA A 70 30.15 -5.60 11.59
C ALA A 70 30.57 -4.20 12.07
N ASP A 71 29.71 -3.20 11.86
CA ASP A 71 29.99 -1.83 12.27
C ASP A 71 30.02 -1.66 13.81
N ASP A 72 29.20 -2.40 14.55
CA ASP A 72 29.20 -2.39 16.02
C ASP A 72 30.49 -3.01 16.58
N LEU A 73 30.92 -4.15 16.03
CA LEU A 73 32.18 -4.81 16.40
C LEU A 73 33.42 -3.99 16.07
N LEU A 74 33.39 -3.18 15.00
CA LEU A 74 34.47 -2.27 14.63
C LEU A 74 34.42 -0.93 15.40
N SER A 75 33.37 -0.68 16.17
CA SER A 75 33.27 0.54 16.95
C SER A 75 34.27 0.53 18.12
N PRO A 76 34.71 1.70 18.61
CA PRO A 76 35.62 1.78 19.77
C PRO A 76 35.07 1.13 21.05
N LEU A 77 33.74 1.05 21.16
CA LEU A 77 33.03 0.50 22.31
C LEU A 77 31.88 -0.42 21.83
N PRO A 78 32.19 -1.67 21.41
CA PRO A 78 31.17 -2.58 20.92
C PRO A 78 30.11 -2.86 21.98
N THR A 79 28.85 -2.96 21.56
CA THR A 79 27.75 -3.24 22.47
C THR A 79 27.91 -4.63 23.13
N PRO A 80 27.25 -4.87 24.28
CA PRO A 80 27.25 -6.19 24.91
C PRO A 80 26.70 -7.29 23.99
N SER A 81 25.70 -6.98 23.14
CA SER A 81 25.12 -7.95 22.19
C SER A 81 26.15 -8.34 21.11
N ALA A 82 26.84 -7.36 20.52
CA ALA A 82 27.92 -7.61 19.56
C ALA A 82 29.07 -8.43 20.17
N ARG A 83 29.52 -8.08 21.38
CA ARG A 83 30.57 -8.85 22.10
C ARG A 83 30.16 -10.29 22.39
N THR A 84 28.90 -10.52 22.74
CA THR A 84 28.39 -11.88 22.96
C THR A 84 28.51 -12.71 21.68
N VAL A 85 28.15 -12.13 20.53
CA VAL A 85 28.28 -12.79 19.23
C VAL A 85 29.74 -13.09 18.89
N SER A 86 30.67 -12.14 19.06
CA SER A 86 32.08 -12.40 18.75
C SER A 86 32.70 -13.47 19.64
N THR A 87 32.32 -13.52 20.93
CA THR A 87 32.79 -14.57 21.86
C THR A 87 32.24 -15.95 21.53
N ALA A 88 31.01 -16.04 21.01
CA ALA A 88 30.38 -17.30 20.62
C ALA A 88 30.93 -17.86 19.30
N HIS A 89 31.49 -17.01 18.43
CA HIS A 89 31.95 -17.39 17.10
C HIS A 89 33.42 -16.97 16.87
N PRO A 90 34.39 -17.89 17.05
CA PRO A 90 35.82 -17.57 16.92
C PRO A 90 36.22 -17.00 15.56
N SER A 91 35.54 -17.39 14.47
CA SER A 91 35.79 -16.87 13.12
C SER A 91 35.55 -15.37 12.99
N ILE A 92 34.58 -14.82 13.74
CA ILE A 92 34.26 -13.40 13.77
C ILE A 92 35.38 -12.64 14.48
N THR A 93 35.88 -13.17 15.59
CA THR A 93 36.98 -12.55 16.36
C THR A 93 38.31 -12.56 15.59
N ALA A 94 38.53 -13.57 14.73
CA ALA A 94 39.74 -13.67 13.92
C ALA A 94 39.76 -12.75 12.68
N ALA A 95 38.62 -12.14 12.33
CA ALA A 95 38.52 -11.26 11.17
C ALA A 95 39.28 -9.94 11.39
N ARG A 96 40.01 -9.47 10.37
CA ARG A 96 40.95 -8.34 10.49
C ARG A 96 40.37 -7.00 10.02
N ASP A 97 39.43 -7.05 9.09
CA ASP A 97 38.80 -5.87 8.50
C ASP A 97 37.30 -6.11 8.28
N ARG A 98 36.59 -5.07 7.86
CA ARG A 98 35.13 -5.11 7.66
C ARG A 98 34.70 -6.17 6.66
N GLU A 99 35.44 -6.36 5.56
CA GLU A 99 35.04 -7.28 4.51
C GLU A 99 35.14 -8.74 4.99
N HIS A 100 36.26 -9.09 5.64
CA HIS A 100 36.43 -10.40 6.27
C HIS A 100 35.42 -10.62 7.39
N LEU A 101 35.08 -9.57 8.14
CA LEU A 101 34.09 -9.64 9.21
C LEU A 101 32.69 -9.96 8.67
N LEU A 102 32.27 -9.32 7.57
CA LEU A 102 31.00 -9.62 6.90
C LEU A 102 30.93 -11.07 6.41
N ILE A 103 32.03 -11.59 5.83
CA ILE A 103 32.11 -13.00 5.40
C ILE A 103 31.99 -13.93 6.61
N ALA A 104 32.77 -13.69 7.67
CA ALA A 104 32.75 -14.49 8.88
C ALA A 104 31.37 -14.51 9.57
N ILE A 105 30.68 -13.36 9.63
CA ILE A 105 29.31 -13.27 10.16
C ILE A 105 28.33 -14.07 9.30
N ARG A 106 28.42 -13.97 7.96
CA ARG A 106 27.54 -14.72 7.06
C ARG A 106 27.75 -16.23 7.19
N ASP A 107 28.99 -16.68 7.31
CA ASP A 107 29.30 -18.10 7.48
C ASP A 107 28.89 -18.61 8.86
N ALA A 108 29.04 -17.80 9.92
CA ALA A 108 28.50 -18.11 11.24
C ALA A 108 26.96 -18.23 11.20
N ALA A 109 26.27 -17.30 10.55
CA ALA A 109 24.80 -17.32 10.42
C ALA A 109 24.26 -18.50 9.61
N ARG A 110 25.07 -19.08 8.70
CA ARG A 110 24.73 -20.32 7.96
C ARG A 110 24.84 -21.58 8.82
N THR A 111 25.74 -21.57 9.81
CA THR A 111 26.06 -22.76 10.61
C THR A 111 25.31 -22.78 11.95
N ALA A 112 25.01 -21.61 12.51
CA ALA A 112 24.26 -21.47 13.74
C ALA A 112 23.46 -20.16 13.77
N ARG A 113 22.40 -20.12 14.60
CA ARG A 113 21.61 -18.90 14.79
C ARG A 113 22.47 -17.83 15.48
N VAL A 114 22.70 -16.71 14.80
CA VAL A 114 23.33 -15.53 15.38
C VAL A 114 22.27 -14.63 15.98
N ALA A 115 22.25 -14.51 17.31
CA ALA A 115 21.33 -13.62 18.02
C ALA A 115 22.00 -12.26 18.25
N TYR A 116 21.59 -11.25 17.49
CA TYR A 116 22.07 -9.87 17.60
C TYR A 116 20.89 -8.90 17.71
N ASP A 117 20.93 -8.06 18.75
CA ASP A 117 19.99 -6.96 18.95
C ASP A 117 20.74 -5.62 18.82
N PRO A 118 20.59 -4.89 17.70
CA PRO A 118 21.29 -3.63 17.49
C PRO A 118 20.68 -2.47 18.30
N PRO A 119 21.52 -1.54 18.79
CA PRO A 119 21.04 -0.36 19.50
C PRO A 119 20.25 0.58 18.56
N VAL A 120 19.30 1.33 19.11
CA VAL A 120 18.43 2.25 18.34
C VAL A 120 19.23 3.24 17.50
N ASP A 121 20.30 3.79 18.06
CA ASP A 121 21.12 4.79 17.37
C ASP A 121 21.86 4.21 16.16
N LEU A 122 22.22 2.92 16.21
CA LEU A 122 22.81 2.23 15.07
C LEU A 122 21.76 2.00 13.99
N ILE A 123 20.55 1.56 14.35
CA ILE A 123 19.44 1.41 13.39
C ILE A 123 19.14 2.73 12.69
N LYS A 124 19.11 3.85 13.44
CA LYS A 124 18.86 5.19 12.88
C LYS A 124 19.89 5.59 11.81
N ARG A 125 21.15 5.17 11.91
CA ARG A 125 22.19 5.45 10.90
C ARG A 125 21.95 4.73 9.57
N TYR A 126 21.20 3.63 9.60
CA TYR A 126 20.88 2.84 8.42
C TYR A 126 19.53 3.23 7.80
N ILE A 127 18.80 4.20 8.36
CA ILE A 127 17.64 4.80 7.70
C ILE A 127 18.14 5.50 6.43
N GLY A 128 17.76 4.96 5.27
CA GLY A 128 18.28 5.41 3.98
C GLY A 128 19.18 4.38 3.27
N HIS A 129 19.56 3.30 3.94
CA HIS A 129 20.33 2.22 3.34
C HIS A 129 19.54 1.46 2.28
N ARG A 130 20.19 0.98 1.22
CA ARG A 130 19.57 0.20 0.12
C ARG A 130 18.91 -1.13 0.50
N SER A 131 18.77 -1.43 1.78
CA SER A 131 18.07 -2.63 2.29
C SER A 131 17.03 -2.24 3.35
N PHE A 132 16.91 -0.93 3.64
CA PHE A 132 16.01 -0.33 4.62
C PHE A 132 14.90 0.42 3.87
N PHE A 133 13.96 -0.32 3.29
CA PHE A 133 12.88 0.31 2.52
C PHE A 133 11.53 0.11 3.19
N PRO A 134 10.73 1.18 3.31
CA PRO A 134 9.39 1.07 3.85
C PRO A 134 8.46 0.42 2.83
N SER A 135 7.59 -0.44 3.34
CA SER A 135 6.45 -1.04 2.66
C SER A 135 5.17 -0.58 3.34
N PHE A 136 4.07 -0.51 2.59
CA PHE A 136 2.81 0.04 3.10
C PHE A 136 1.64 -0.89 2.82
N TYR A 137 0.88 -1.21 3.86
CA TYR A 137 -0.42 -1.86 3.75
C TYR A 137 -1.51 -0.79 3.77
N VAL A 138 -2.31 -0.71 2.71
CA VAL A 138 -3.24 0.41 2.50
C VAL A 138 -4.60 -0.11 2.06
N PRO A 139 -5.48 -0.50 3.00
CA PRO A 139 -6.83 -0.96 2.70
C PRO A 139 -7.64 0.07 1.91
N LEU A 140 -8.21 -0.41 0.82
CA LEU A 140 -8.84 0.38 -0.23
C LEU A 140 -10.26 -0.12 -0.49
N ILE A 141 -11.22 0.79 -0.49
CA ILE A 141 -12.59 0.51 -0.96
C ILE A 141 -12.75 1.18 -2.30
N VAL A 142 -13.06 0.40 -3.34
CA VAL A 142 -13.35 0.90 -4.69
C VAL A 142 -14.84 0.75 -4.98
N THR A 143 -15.50 1.84 -5.33
CA THR A 143 -16.92 1.91 -5.65
C THR A 143 -17.09 2.23 -7.13
N ASN A 144 -17.98 1.52 -7.80
CA ASN A 144 -18.34 1.78 -9.18
C ASN A 144 -19.75 2.35 -9.24
N THR A 145 -19.87 3.61 -9.67
CA THR A 145 -21.17 4.25 -9.89
C THR A 145 -21.64 4.14 -11.34
N GLY A 146 -20.82 3.56 -12.23
CA GLY A 146 -21.13 3.33 -13.64
C GLY A 146 -21.94 2.05 -13.86
N ALA A 147 -22.42 1.90 -15.09
CA ALA A 147 -23.24 0.77 -15.52
C ALA A 147 -22.43 -0.45 -16.01
N ARG A 148 -21.14 -0.27 -16.32
CA ARG A 148 -20.23 -1.34 -16.77
C ARG A 148 -19.27 -1.76 -15.67
N VAL A 149 -18.79 -3.01 -15.72
CA VAL A 149 -17.77 -3.54 -14.80
C VAL A 149 -16.48 -2.73 -14.96
N GLY A 150 -15.87 -2.33 -13.85
CA GLY A 150 -14.57 -1.68 -13.84
C GLY A 150 -13.45 -2.68 -13.59
N HIS A 151 -12.55 -2.86 -14.55
CA HIS A 151 -11.38 -3.72 -14.40
C HIS A 151 -10.15 -2.89 -14.07
N VAL A 152 -9.63 -3.03 -12.86
CA VAL A 152 -8.39 -2.41 -12.41
C VAL A 152 -7.29 -3.45 -12.55
N ALA A 153 -6.26 -3.19 -13.34
CA ALA A 153 -5.16 -4.12 -13.60
C ALA A 153 -3.90 -3.77 -12.80
N SER A 154 -3.73 -2.52 -12.39
CA SER A 154 -2.62 -2.10 -11.55
C SER A 154 -3.02 -1.04 -10.53
N LEU A 155 -2.35 -1.06 -9.39
CA LEU A 155 -2.44 -0.05 -8.35
C LEU A 155 -1.04 0.49 -8.07
N VAL A 156 -0.93 1.81 -7.94
CA VAL A 156 0.31 2.49 -7.59
C VAL A 156 0.03 3.45 -6.45
N LEU A 157 0.72 3.29 -5.34
CA LEU A 157 0.75 4.27 -4.27
C LEU A 157 1.82 5.31 -4.60
N VAL A 158 1.40 6.56 -4.72
CA VAL A 158 2.29 7.70 -4.86
C VAL A 158 2.37 8.44 -3.53
N VAL A 159 3.59 8.61 -3.05
CA VAL A 159 3.92 9.38 -1.85
C VAL A 159 4.64 10.65 -2.30
N THR A 160 4.13 11.81 -1.88
CA THR A 160 4.71 13.12 -2.21
C THR A 160 5.09 13.84 -0.91
N ASP A 161 6.32 14.36 -0.86
CA ASP A 161 6.78 15.19 0.27
C ASP A 161 5.96 16.49 0.34
N THR A 162 5.44 16.81 1.53
CA THR A 162 4.66 18.04 1.75
C THR A 162 5.49 19.32 1.70
N THR A 163 6.77 19.23 2.07
CA THR A 163 7.72 20.33 2.07
C THR A 163 8.35 20.52 0.69
N THR A 164 8.59 19.42 -0.03
CA THR A 164 9.25 19.40 -1.35
C THR A 164 8.44 18.58 -2.37
N PRO A 165 7.37 19.12 -2.98
CA PRO A 165 6.43 18.35 -3.82
C PRO A 165 7.00 17.74 -5.12
N THR A 166 8.24 18.09 -5.47
CA THR A 166 9.01 17.48 -6.55
C THR A 166 9.60 16.12 -6.15
N SER A 167 9.83 15.89 -4.85
CA SER A 167 10.25 14.61 -4.29
C SER A 167 9.05 13.68 -4.19
N ARG A 168 9.07 12.62 -5.01
CA ARG A 168 7.99 11.65 -5.12
C ARG A 168 8.55 10.23 -5.12
N TRP A 169 7.82 9.35 -4.47
CA TRP A 169 8.07 7.92 -4.44
C TRP A 169 6.82 7.24 -4.98
N ALA A 170 7.00 6.21 -5.80
CA ALA A 170 5.91 5.35 -6.20
C ALA A 170 6.18 3.91 -5.80
N PHE A 171 5.14 3.26 -5.31
CA PHE A 171 5.16 1.89 -4.84
C PHE A 171 4.07 1.14 -5.62
N PRO A 172 4.41 0.17 -6.46
CA PRO A 172 3.41 -0.69 -7.08
C PRO A 172 2.79 -1.64 -6.06
N ALA A 173 1.52 -1.97 -6.24
CA ALA A 173 0.83 -2.92 -5.38
C ALA A 173 1.17 -4.37 -5.73
N PHE A 174 1.37 -5.16 -4.68
CA PHE A 174 1.33 -6.60 -4.65
C PHE A 174 0.09 -6.99 -3.89
N VAL A 175 -0.79 -7.77 -4.51
CA VAL A 175 -2.13 -8.01 -3.95
C VAL A 175 -2.53 -9.44 -4.24
N GLU A 176 -2.14 -10.31 -3.34
CA GLU A 176 -3.06 -11.31 -2.80
C GLU A 176 -2.52 -11.63 -1.40
N VAL A 177 -3.17 -11.13 -0.35
CA VAL A 177 -2.82 -11.56 1.01
C VAL A 177 -3.30 -13.00 1.16
N ASN A 178 -2.40 -13.92 1.45
CA ASN A 178 -2.71 -15.32 1.69
C ASN A 178 -3.35 -15.45 3.08
N VAL A 179 -4.66 -15.18 3.16
CA VAL A 179 -5.42 -15.13 4.42
C VAL A 179 -5.21 -16.38 5.31
N PRO A 180 -5.21 -17.63 4.78
CA PRO A 180 -4.88 -18.80 5.60
C PRO A 180 -3.49 -18.72 6.27
N VAL A 181 -2.49 -18.23 5.55
CA VAL A 181 -1.11 -18.08 6.04
C VAL A 181 -0.96 -16.86 6.97
N LEU A 182 -1.72 -15.79 6.70
CA LEU A 182 -1.81 -14.61 7.55
C LEU A 182 -2.44 -14.95 8.92
N LEU A 183 -3.46 -15.81 8.91
CA LEU A 183 -4.22 -16.20 10.11
C LEU A 183 -3.60 -17.41 10.85
N ASP A 184 -2.71 -18.17 10.20
CA ASP A 184 -2.02 -19.29 10.82
C ASP A 184 -0.99 -18.82 11.85
N ARG A 185 -1.31 -19.03 13.13
CA ARG A 185 -0.42 -18.75 14.28
C ARG A 185 0.45 -19.94 14.67
N THR A 186 0.27 -21.10 14.04
CA THR A 186 0.94 -22.33 14.43
C THR A 186 2.35 -22.47 13.86
N ARG A 187 2.68 -21.65 12.84
CA ARG A 187 3.98 -21.66 12.16
C ARG A 187 4.44 -20.22 11.89
N PRO A 188 5.75 -19.94 11.96
CA PRO A 188 6.30 -18.67 11.54
C PRO A 188 6.30 -18.61 10.00
N HIS A 189 5.42 -17.78 9.45
CA HIS A 189 5.39 -17.45 8.02
C HIS A 189 5.99 -16.07 7.80
N ASN A 190 6.89 -15.91 6.84
CA ASN A 190 7.44 -14.60 6.49
C ASN A 190 6.41 -13.72 5.76
N ASP A 191 6.64 -12.40 5.73
CA ASP A 191 5.69 -11.46 5.11
C ASP A 191 5.47 -11.71 3.61
N ILE A 192 6.43 -12.33 2.93
CA ILE A 192 6.34 -12.71 1.52
C ILE A 192 5.42 -13.93 1.36
N GLU A 193 5.45 -14.92 2.25
CA GLU A 193 4.56 -16.09 2.25
C GLU A 193 3.11 -15.70 2.55
N ARG A 194 2.94 -14.64 3.33
CA ARG A 194 1.64 -13.99 3.58
C ARG A 194 1.13 -13.23 2.35
N THR A 195 1.94 -13.06 1.31
CA THR A 195 1.59 -12.30 0.10
C THR A 195 1.85 -13.13 -1.17
N LYS A 196 0.79 -13.56 -1.85
CA LYS A 196 0.90 -14.11 -3.20
C LYS A 196 1.22 -13.01 -4.23
N GLY A 197 2.07 -13.37 -5.20
CA GLY A 197 2.65 -12.45 -6.18
C GLY A 197 1.62 -11.85 -7.17
N ILE A 198 2.01 -10.68 -7.70
CA ILE A 198 1.35 -9.77 -8.67
C ILE A 198 -0.15 -9.54 -8.41
N PHE A 199 -0.54 -8.28 -8.19
CA PHE A 199 -1.95 -7.89 -8.17
C PHE A 199 -2.70 -8.53 -9.33
N SER A 200 -3.60 -9.48 -9.03
CA SER A 200 -4.34 -10.26 -10.03
C SER A 200 -5.40 -9.43 -10.77
N GLY A 201 -5.40 -8.12 -10.55
CA GLY A 201 -6.47 -7.21 -10.92
C GLY A 201 -7.68 -7.30 -9.99
N LEU A 202 -8.53 -6.29 -10.10
CA LEU A 202 -9.78 -6.16 -9.37
C LEU A 202 -10.92 -5.90 -10.37
N ALA A 203 -12.00 -6.66 -10.28
CA ALA A 203 -13.23 -6.40 -11.01
C ALA A 203 -14.28 -5.80 -10.06
N VAL A 204 -14.70 -4.56 -10.33
CA VAL A 204 -15.72 -3.88 -9.52
C VAL A 204 -17.05 -3.92 -10.27
N PRO A 205 -18.08 -4.61 -9.74
CA PRO A 205 -19.36 -4.76 -10.42
C PRO A 205 -20.06 -3.40 -10.59
N PRO A 206 -20.95 -3.25 -11.58
CA PRO A 206 -21.74 -2.04 -11.75
C PRO A 206 -22.52 -1.70 -10.48
N ARG A 207 -22.56 -0.42 -10.12
CA ARG A 207 -23.29 0.08 -8.94
C ARG A 207 -22.94 -0.64 -7.62
N GLY A 208 -21.75 -1.22 -7.55
CA GLY A 208 -21.27 -1.98 -6.40
C GLY A 208 -19.93 -1.48 -5.88
N SER A 209 -19.46 -2.12 -4.83
CA SER A 209 -18.17 -1.81 -4.21
C SER A 209 -17.41 -3.08 -3.89
N VAL A 210 -16.08 -3.02 -3.96
CA VAL A 210 -15.20 -4.10 -3.52
C VAL A 210 -14.12 -3.52 -2.61
N SER A 211 -13.84 -4.23 -1.52
CA SER A 211 -12.69 -3.96 -0.66
C SER A 211 -11.49 -4.75 -1.15
N THR A 212 -10.32 -4.13 -1.14
CA THR A 212 -9.05 -4.79 -1.42
C THR A 212 -7.99 -4.23 -0.47
N ASP A 213 -7.03 -5.08 -0.12
CA ASP A 213 -6.04 -4.81 0.90
C ASP A 213 -4.63 -4.86 0.31
N PRO A 214 -4.26 -3.88 -0.54
CA PRO A 214 -3.02 -3.90 -1.27
C PRO A 214 -1.80 -3.67 -0.37
N LEU A 215 -0.76 -4.47 -0.62
CA LEU A 215 0.58 -4.25 -0.07
C LEU A 215 1.44 -3.54 -1.11
N PHE A 216 1.89 -2.35 -0.79
CA PHE A 216 2.75 -1.53 -1.63
C PHE A 216 4.20 -1.76 -1.25
N LEU A 217 4.96 -2.37 -2.15
CA LEU A 217 6.37 -2.69 -1.95
C LEU A 217 7.26 -1.80 -2.82
N PRO A 218 8.45 -1.44 -2.35
CA PRO A 218 9.45 -0.78 -3.17
C PRO A 218 9.94 -1.74 -4.26
N GLN A 219 10.00 -1.29 -5.51
CA GLN A 219 10.64 -2.04 -6.60
C GLN A 219 12.01 -1.42 -6.94
N HIS A 220 13.04 -2.25 -6.83
CA HIS A 220 14.39 -1.94 -7.28
C HIS A 220 14.63 -2.64 -8.62
N ASP A 221 14.29 -1.92 -9.68
CA ASP A 221 14.46 -2.08 -11.13
C ASP A 221 14.78 -3.45 -11.77
N ALA A 222 14.05 -3.75 -12.85
CA ALA A 222 14.45 -4.70 -13.90
C ALA A 222 14.29 -4.11 -15.33
N SER A 223 13.86 -2.85 -15.51
CA SER A 223 13.45 -2.30 -16.81
C SER A 223 13.57 -0.78 -16.98
N ASN A 224 14.51 -0.09 -16.30
CA ASN A 224 14.79 1.34 -16.47
C ASN A 224 13.62 2.29 -16.11
N THR A 225 12.61 1.81 -15.39
CA THR A 225 11.59 2.69 -14.83
C THR A 225 11.99 3.01 -13.40
N ILE A 226 12.62 4.17 -13.25
CA ILE A 226 13.14 4.63 -11.96
C ILE A 226 11.96 5.23 -11.18
N ILE A 227 11.35 4.43 -10.32
CA ILE A 227 10.14 4.79 -9.57
C ILE A 227 10.47 5.33 -8.15
N SER A 228 11.67 5.04 -7.63
CA SER A 228 12.34 5.84 -6.61
C SER A 228 13.84 5.54 -6.55
N ARG A 229 14.71 6.55 -6.69
CA ARG A 229 16.17 6.40 -6.54
C ARG A 229 16.64 6.39 -5.09
N GLN A 230 15.77 6.83 -4.17
CA GLN A 230 16.13 7.14 -2.79
C GLN A 230 15.08 6.57 -1.84
N ASN A 231 15.52 6.13 -0.66
CA ASN A 231 14.58 5.69 0.36
C ASN A 231 13.74 6.87 0.81
N LEU A 232 12.54 6.57 1.30
CA LEU A 232 11.67 7.57 1.91
C LEU A 232 12.22 7.92 3.32
N PRO A 233 12.77 9.12 3.54
CA PRO A 233 13.29 9.51 4.84
C PRO A 233 12.15 9.80 5.84
N PRO A 234 12.44 10.02 7.12
CA PRO A 234 11.46 10.58 8.05
C PRO A 234 10.96 11.94 7.57
N GLY A 235 9.65 12.20 7.64
CA GLY A 235 9.07 13.43 7.12
C GLY A 235 7.53 13.43 7.09
N SER A 236 6.98 14.51 6.56
CA SER A 236 5.53 14.67 6.36
C SER A 236 5.17 14.52 4.89
N TYR A 237 4.22 13.63 4.60
CA TYR A 237 3.92 13.20 3.25
C TYR A 237 2.43 13.22 2.96
N THR A 238 2.10 13.21 1.66
CA THR A 238 0.76 12.94 1.16
C THR A 238 0.75 11.63 0.38
N PHE A 239 -0.20 10.76 0.70
CA PHE A 239 -0.36 9.44 0.12
C PHE A 239 -1.60 9.43 -0.77
N ALA A 240 -1.45 8.96 -2.00
CA ALA A 240 -2.57 8.74 -2.91
C ALA A 240 -2.35 7.47 -3.73
N VAL A 241 -3.36 6.60 -3.75
CA VAL A 241 -3.41 5.42 -4.62
C VAL A 241 -4.07 5.79 -5.95
N PHE A 242 -3.44 5.31 -7.03
CA PHE A 242 -3.88 5.43 -8.42
C PHE A 242 -4.18 4.03 -8.94
N GLY A 243 -5.35 3.87 -9.57
CA GLY A 243 -5.74 2.61 -10.20
C GLY A 243 -5.82 2.75 -11.71
N TYR A 244 -5.25 1.79 -12.43
CA TYR A 244 -5.19 1.80 -13.89
C TYR A 244 -5.90 0.59 -14.49
N SER A 245 -6.42 0.77 -15.71
CA SER A 245 -6.99 -0.30 -16.52
C SER A 245 -5.91 -1.22 -17.11
N PRO A 246 -6.29 -2.38 -17.70
CA PRO A 246 -5.36 -3.20 -18.49
C PRO A 246 -4.65 -2.43 -19.62
N ASP A 247 -5.30 -1.41 -20.17
CA ASP A 247 -4.76 -0.54 -21.22
C ASP A 247 -3.96 0.65 -20.68
N ASN A 248 -3.57 0.61 -19.38
CA ASN A 248 -2.84 1.68 -18.67
C ASN A 248 -3.57 3.03 -18.60
N VAL A 249 -4.89 3.05 -18.75
CA VAL A 249 -5.70 4.26 -18.56
C VAL A 249 -5.97 4.47 -17.07
N LEU A 250 -5.76 5.68 -16.56
CA LEU A 250 -6.10 6.02 -15.18
C LEU A 250 -7.62 5.93 -14.99
N LEU A 251 -8.05 5.03 -14.10
CA LEU A 251 -9.47 4.81 -13.78
C LEU A 251 -9.92 5.63 -12.57
N PHE A 252 -9.07 5.72 -11.55
CA PHE A 252 -9.35 6.51 -10.36
C PHE A 252 -8.07 7.00 -9.69
N ARG A 253 -8.24 8.05 -8.89
CA ARG A 253 -7.26 8.56 -7.95
C ARG A 253 -7.97 8.81 -6.63
N THR A 254 -7.45 8.21 -5.57
CA THR A 254 -7.95 8.45 -4.20
C THR A 254 -7.67 9.87 -3.73
N GLN A 255 -8.46 10.36 -2.76
CA GLN A 255 -8.11 11.59 -2.05
C GLN A 255 -6.77 11.42 -1.33
N ALA A 256 -5.95 12.47 -1.37
CA ALA A 256 -4.64 12.45 -0.72
C ALA A 256 -4.80 12.51 0.80
N ILE A 257 -4.16 11.58 1.51
CA ILE A 257 -4.14 11.54 2.97
C ILE A 257 -2.78 12.03 3.47
N LYS A 258 -2.78 12.89 4.48
CA LYS A 258 -1.54 13.31 5.16
C LYS A 258 -1.08 12.20 6.09
N TYR A 259 0.19 11.85 6.01
CA TYR A 259 0.82 10.85 6.86
C TYR A 259 2.20 11.33 7.28
N GLU A 260 2.49 11.22 8.58
CA GLU A 260 3.78 11.58 9.16
C GLU A 260 4.60 10.30 9.39
N LEU A 261 5.72 10.18 8.71
CA LEU A 261 6.67 9.10 8.88
C LEU A 261 7.74 9.52 9.89
N LYS A 262 7.56 9.15 11.15
CA LYS A 262 8.52 9.44 12.22
C LYS A 262 9.70 8.47 12.19
N ALA A 263 10.88 8.93 12.57
CA ALA A 263 12.07 8.08 12.68
C ALA A 263 11.85 6.90 13.64
N ASP A 264 11.11 7.11 14.73
CA ASP A 264 10.81 6.04 15.69
C ASP A 264 9.91 4.95 15.09
N ARG A 265 8.97 5.30 14.20
CA ARG A 265 8.17 4.30 13.45
C ARG A 265 9.02 3.47 12.48
N LEU A 266 10.05 4.08 11.90
CA LEU A 266 11.02 3.36 11.06
C LEU A 266 11.90 2.43 11.89
N VAL A 267 12.28 2.84 13.10
CA VAL A 267 12.97 1.95 14.05
C VAL A 267 12.06 0.81 14.49
N GLU A 268 10.78 1.07 14.78
CA GLU A 268 9.79 0.03 15.09
C GLU A 268 9.57 -0.95 13.93
N MET A 269 9.52 -0.46 12.69
CA MET A 269 9.48 -1.29 11.49
C MET A 269 10.67 -2.27 11.43
N PHE A 270 11.86 -1.85 11.87
CA PHE A 270 13.04 -2.70 11.94
C PHE A 270 13.01 -3.65 13.15
N LYS A 271 12.73 -3.11 14.35
CA LYS A 271 12.78 -3.84 15.63
C LYS A 271 11.63 -4.80 15.84
N GLY A 272 10.45 -4.49 15.31
CA GLY A 272 9.20 -5.17 15.62
C GLY A 272 9.31 -6.69 15.45
N SER A 273 8.87 -7.45 16.46
CA SER A 273 8.55 -8.89 16.42
C SER A 273 7.11 -9.08 15.93
N ASP A 274 6.79 -10.05 15.05
CA ASP A 274 5.54 -10.28 14.26
C ASP A 274 4.16 -9.74 14.73
N SER A 275 4.06 -8.44 14.94
CA SER A 275 2.89 -7.72 15.43
C SER A 275 2.78 -6.38 14.72
N VAL A 276 1.94 -6.33 13.69
CA VAL A 276 1.19 -5.13 13.37
C VAL A 276 -0.25 -5.50 13.73
N ASP A 277 -0.80 -4.79 14.71
CA ASP A 277 -2.21 -4.79 15.17
C ASP A 277 -2.78 -5.97 15.99
N PHE A 278 -2.19 -6.26 17.16
CA PHE A 278 -2.99 -6.73 18.32
C PHE A 278 -3.65 -5.57 19.09
N VAL A 279 -3.38 -4.32 18.70
CA VAL A 279 -3.79 -3.09 19.42
C VAL A 279 -5.30 -2.79 19.32
N LEU A 280 -6.04 -3.51 18.47
CA LEU A 280 -7.52 -3.46 18.47
C LEU A 280 -8.18 -4.73 19.03
N LEU A 281 -7.47 -5.85 19.16
CA LEU A 281 -8.07 -7.09 19.65
C LEU A 281 -8.24 -7.07 21.17
N GLU A 282 -7.24 -6.60 21.93
CA GLU A 282 -7.31 -6.61 23.40
C GLU A 282 -8.44 -5.75 23.96
N LYS A 283 -8.70 -4.59 23.34
CA LYS A 283 -9.80 -3.70 23.76
C LYS A 283 -11.17 -4.34 23.52
N HIS A 284 -11.36 -5.02 22.40
CA HIS A 284 -12.60 -5.70 22.07
C HIS A 284 -12.76 -7.06 22.76
N ILE A 285 -11.67 -7.73 23.14
CA ILE A 285 -11.71 -8.95 23.96
C ILE A 285 -12.11 -8.60 25.39
N ALA A 286 -11.58 -7.52 25.97
CA ALA A 286 -12.01 -7.05 27.29
C ALA A 286 -13.51 -6.73 27.32
N ASP A 287 -14.04 -6.10 26.26
CA ASP A 287 -15.49 -5.84 26.10
C ASP A 287 -16.31 -7.12 25.91
N ALA A 288 -15.74 -8.17 25.30
CA ALA A 288 -16.42 -9.45 25.07
C ALA A 288 -16.41 -10.36 26.31
N VAL A 289 -15.39 -10.24 27.17
CA VAL A 289 -15.21 -11.07 28.38
C VAL A 289 -15.84 -10.42 29.62
N SER A 290 -16.25 -9.15 29.54
CA SER A 290 -16.95 -8.43 30.62
C SER A 290 -18.49 -8.58 30.59
N ARG A 291 -19.00 -9.68 30.02
CA ARG A 291 -20.43 -10.07 30.13
C ARG A 291 -20.62 -11.17 31.16
#